data_AF-T1CWX4-F1
#
_entry.id   AF-T1CWX4-F1
#
_cell.length_a   1.000
_cell.length_b   1.000
_cell.length_c   1.000
_cell.angle_alpha   90.00
_cell.angle_beta   90.00
_cell.angle_gamma   90.00
#
_symmetry.space_group_name_H-M   'P 1'
#
loop_
_entity.id
_entity.type
_entity.pdbx_description
1 polymer ?
#
loop_
_entity_poly.entity_id
_entity_poly.type
_entity_poly.pdbx_seq_one_letter_code
_entity_poly.pdbx_strand_id
1 'polypeptide(L)'
;YAYYLYDIKNARCFNEGHCPSSAVGIRVPGPRILEVTLAHPMRTFPALLTNAITDPVRLDLISKDPDHWTDPGRLVGNGPFSLSAWNHDAYLELVRKAPDPRHPRAISRIVFLVIPEPVTQLTLFEQHRLDIEGIPSFYISKYAKSPMLRRIPQLSTLYYSMNLARPPFDNIHVRRAFALAVDRARLERIFLSALPSLASF
;
A
#
# COMPACT_ATOMS: atom_id res chain seq x y z
N TYR A 1 5.88 -8.10 -8.25
CA TYR A 1 6.62 -7.18 -7.36
C TYR A 1 8.08 -7.56 -7.11
N ALA A 2 8.60 -8.69 -7.61
CA ALA A 2 9.99 -9.11 -7.36
C ALA A 2 11.06 -8.05 -7.73
N TYR A 3 10.77 -7.17 -8.69
CA TYR A 3 11.67 -6.10 -9.12
C TYR A 3 12.10 -5.14 -7.98
N TYR A 4 11.32 -5.01 -6.90
CA TYR A 4 11.71 -4.22 -5.73
C TYR A 4 12.98 -4.73 -5.05
N LEU A 5 13.34 -6.00 -5.25
CA LEU A 5 14.49 -6.63 -4.61
C LEU A 5 15.63 -6.87 -5.59
N TYR A 6 15.56 -6.35 -6.82
CA TYR A 6 16.61 -6.57 -7.83
C TYR A 6 17.94 -5.89 -7.49
N ASP A 7 17.96 -4.94 -6.55
CA ASP A 7 19.17 -4.36 -6.00
C ASP A 7 19.95 -5.37 -5.11
N ILE A 8 19.33 -6.47 -4.67
CA ILE A 8 20.04 -7.58 -4.02
C ILE A 8 20.82 -8.36 -5.08
N LYS A 9 22.09 -8.67 -4.79
CA LYS A 9 22.97 -9.41 -5.68
C LYS A 9 22.28 -10.69 -6.18
N ASN A 10 22.23 -10.87 -7.50
CA ASN A 10 21.61 -12.01 -8.20
C ASN A 10 20.09 -12.21 -8.02
N ALA A 11 19.36 -11.31 -7.34
CA ALA A 11 17.91 -11.47 -7.16
C ALA A 11 17.14 -11.44 -8.49
N ARG A 12 17.53 -10.56 -9.42
CA ARG A 12 16.93 -10.51 -10.77
C ARG A 12 17.17 -11.81 -11.55
N CYS A 13 18.41 -12.28 -11.54
CA CYS A 13 18.81 -13.51 -12.21
C CYS A 13 18.02 -14.72 -11.68
N PHE A 14 17.83 -14.82 -10.36
CA PHE A 14 17.00 -15.87 -9.76
C PHE A 14 15.53 -15.74 -10.20
N ASN A 15 14.95 -14.54 -10.12
CA ASN A 15 13.56 -14.32 -10.52
C ASN A 15 13.29 -14.59 -12.00
N GLU A 16 14.27 -14.36 -12.88
CA GLU A 16 14.20 -14.67 -14.31
C GLU A 16 14.54 -16.15 -14.63
N GLY A 17 14.91 -16.95 -13.63
CA GLY A 17 15.23 -18.38 -13.81
C GLY A 17 16.64 -18.66 -14.36
N HIS A 18 17.52 -17.66 -14.37
CA HIS A 18 18.88 -17.76 -14.92
C HIS A 18 19.94 -18.25 -13.90
N CYS A 19 19.61 -18.32 -12.61
CA CYS A 19 20.49 -18.88 -11.57
C CYS A 19 19.70 -19.45 -10.37
N PRO A 20 20.31 -20.34 -9.55
CA PRO A 20 19.65 -20.92 -8.39
C PRO A 20 19.47 -19.90 -7.24
N SER A 21 18.55 -20.20 -6.32
CA SER A 21 18.29 -19.37 -5.13
C SER A 21 19.52 -19.19 -4.23
N SER A 22 20.41 -20.18 -4.18
CA SER A 22 21.67 -20.12 -3.42
C SER A 22 22.66 -19.07 -3.94
N ALA A 23 22.47 -18.57 -5.16
CA ALA A 23 23.28 -17.49 -5.72
C ALA A 23 22.81 -16.10 -5.25
N VAL A 24 21.58 -15.97 -4.73
CA VAL A 24 21.03 -14.70 -4.24
C VAL A 24 21.86 -14.22 -3.04
N GLY A 25 22.15 -12.92 -2.99
CA GLY A 25 22.96 -12.28 -1.96
C GLY A 25 22.28 -12.20 -0.59
N ILE A 26 21.76 -13.31 -0.07
CA ILE A 26 21.14 -13.43 1.24
C ILE A 26 21.82 -14.57 1.99
N ARG A 27 22.29 -14.31 3.21
CA ARG A 27 22.91 -15.30 4.09
C ARG A 27 22.39 -15.16 5.51
N VAL A 28 22.24 -16.28 6.21
CA VAL A 28 21.79 -16.33 7.61
C VAL A 28 22.91 -16.95 8.44
N PRO A 29 23.94 -16.19 8.85
CA PRO A 29 25.06 -16.73 9.63
C PRO A 29 24.69 -17.09 11.08
N GLY A 30 23.50 -16.71 11.55
CA GLY A 30 23.01 -17.07 12.89
C GLY A 30 21.53 -16.78 13.07
N PRO A 31 20.93 -17.20 14.21
CA PRO A 31 19.48 -17.19 14.41
C PRO A 31 18.80 -15.81 14.34
N ARG A 32 19.55 -14.73 14.51
CA ARG A 32 19.06 -13.35 14.51
C ARG A 32 19.90 -12.44 13.61
N ILE A 33 20.63 -13.02 12.67
CA ILE A 33 21.51 -12.28 11.77
C ILE A 33 21.11 -12.61 10.34
N LEU A 34 20.62 -11.60 9.63
CA LEU A 34 20.41 -11.62 8.18
C LEU A 34 21.48 -10.74 7.54
N GLU A 35 22.30 -11.34 6.68
CA GLU A 35 23.28 -10.63 5.88
C GLU A 35 22.76 -10.51 4.46
N VAL A 36 22.73 -9.29 3.93
CA VAL A 36 22.27 -9.00 2.57
C VAL A 36 23.41 -8.33 1.80
N THR A 37 23.79 -8.93 0.67
CA THR A 37 24.75 -8.37 -0.28
C THR A 37 24.01 -7.71 -1.42
N LEU A 38 24.26 -6.41 -1.63
CA LEU A 38 23.66 -5.65 -2.72
C LEU A 38 24.53 -5.71 -3.98
N ALA A 39 23.91 -5.54 -5.15
CA ALA A 39 24.59 -5.48 -6.43
C ALA A 39 25.39 -4.18 -6.61
N HIS A 40 25.01 -3.11 -5.89
CA HIS A 40 25.69 -1.82 -5.83
C HIS A 40 25.43 -1.13 -4.48
N PRO A 41 26.21 -0.11 -4.10
CA PRO A 41 25.93 0.70 -2.92
C PRO A 41 24.53 1.34 -2.99
N MET A 42 23.72 1.17 -1.94
CA MET A 42 22.36 1.73 -1.87
C MET A 42 22.03 2.12 -0.42
N ARG A 43 22.11 3.42 -0.12
CA ARG A 43 21.82 3.94 1.23
C ARG A 43 20.36 3.79 1.65
N THR A 44 19.46 3.75 0.66
CA THR A 44 18.01 3.66 0.86
C THR A 44 17.51 2.22 1.04
N PHE A 45 18.38 1.21 0.96
CA PHE A 45 17.98 -0.19 1.09
C PHE A 45 17.21 -0.48 2.40
N PRO A 46 17.61 0.04 3.59
CA PRO A 46 16.82 -0.15 4.80
C PRO A 46 15.40 0.43 4.72
N ALA A 47 15.20 1.53 3.98
CA ALA A 47 13.86 2.10 3.79
C ALA A 47 12.99 1.19 2.91
N LEU A 48 13.60 0.50 1.94
CA LEU A 48 12.91 -0.49 1.11
C LEU A 48 12.36 -1.65 1.93
N LEU A 49 13.08 -2.07 2.97
CA LEU A 49 12.68 -3.13 3.90
C LEU A 49 11.51 -2.75 4.82
N THR A 50 10.96 -1.54 4.70
CA THR A 50 9.74 -1.14 5.42
C THR A 50 8.47 -1.41 4.62
N ASN A 51 8.60 -1.86 3.37
CA ASN A 51 7.49 -2.23 2.52
C ASN A 51 6.96 -3.64 2.86
N ALA A 52 5.65 -3.82 2.89
CA ALA A 52 4.99 -5.09 3.24
C ALA A 52 5.42 -6.28 2.36
N ILE A 53 5.89 -6.05 1.12
CA ILE A 53 6.42 -7.12 0.26
C ILE A 53 7.70 -7.77 0.82
N THR A 54 8.36 -7.12 1.79
CA THR A 54 9.56 -7.61 2.46
C THR A 54 9.28 -8.16 3.85
N ASP A 55 8.01 -8.18 4.28
CA ASP A 55 7.63 -8.77 5.55
C ASP A 55 7.92 -10.28 5.54
N PRO A 56 8.45 -10.84 6.64
CA PRO A 56 8.74 -12.25 6.72
C PRO A 56 7.46 -13.06 6.76
N VAL A 57 7.46 -14.19 6.05
CA VAL A 57 6.35 -15.15 6.01
C VAL A 57 6.79 -16.53 6.52
N ARG A 58 5.84 -17.32 7.00
CA ARG A 58 6.07 -18.68 7.50
C ARG A 58 5.93 -19.70 6.36
N LEU A 59 7.06 -20.05 5.75
CA LEU A 59 7.09 -20.99 4.61
C LEU A 59 6.52 -22.37 4.96
N ASP A 60 6.62 -22.82 6.20
CA ASP A 60 6.05 -24.09 6.65
C ASP A 60 4.51 -24.07 6.64
N LEU A 61 3.89 -22.93 6.98
CA LEU A 61 2.42 -22.78 6.91
C LEU A 61 1.95 -22.69 5.45
N ILE A 62 2.68 -21.92 4.63
CA ILE A 62 2.40 -21.80 3.19
C ILE A 62 2.52 -23.16 2.50
N SER A 63 3.57 -23.92 2.81
CA SER A 63 3.80 -25.24 2.20
C SER A 63 2.74 -26.27 2.61
N LYS A 64 2.18 -26.13 3.81
CA LYS A 64 1.15 -27.03 4.33
C LYS A 64 -0.23 -26.79 3.69
N ASP A 65 -0.59 -25.53 3.47
CA ASP A 65 -1.87 -25.15 2.87
C ASP A 65 -1.72 -23.81 2.09
N PRO A 66 -1.27 -23.88 0.83
CA PRO A 66 -0.87 -22.69 0.06
C PRO A 66 -2.03 -21.76 -0.28
N ASP A 67 -3.26 -22.27 -0.28
CA ASP A 67 -4.45 -21.49 -0.65
C ASP A 67 -5.09 -20.81 0.58
N HIS A 68 -4.89 -21.35 1.78
CA HIS A 68 -5.59 -20.90 2.99
C HIS A 68 -4.67 -20.41 4.12
N TRP A 69 -3.35 -20.31 3.92
CA TRP A 69 -2.43 -19.83 4.97
C TRP A 69 -2.71 -18.38 5.40
N THR A 70 -3.44 -17.60 4.59
CA THR A 70 -3.87 -16.23 4.88
C THR A 70 -5.24 -16.11 5.55
N ASP A 71 -5.97 -17.21 5.72
CA ASP A 71 -7.31 -17.16 6.31
C ASP A 71 -7.28 -16.69 7.77
N PRO A 72 -8.39 -16.12 8.27
CA PRO A 72 -8.53 -15.79 9.68
C PRO A 72 -8.17 -16.97 10.60
N GLY A 73 -7.37 -16.70 11.62
CA GLY A 73 -6.84 -17.73 12.54
C GLY A 73 -5.68 -18.58 12.00
N ARG A 74 -5.36 -18.51 10.69
CA ARG A 74 -4.23 -19.22 10.07
C ARG A 74 -3.06 -18.30 9.75
N LEU A 75 -3.35 -17.05 9.38
CA LEU A 75 -2.33 -16.04 9.09
C LEU A 75 -1.46 -15.74 10.31
N VAL A 76 -0.18 -16.07 10.22
CA VAL A 76 0.83 -15.74 11.24
C VAL A 76 1.69 -14.57 10.76
N GLY A 77 1.37 -13.36 11.24
CA GLY A 77 2.22 -12.18 11.09
C GLY A 77 3.08 -11.89 12.33
N ASN A 78 4.05 -10.99 12.20
CA ASN A 78 4.88 -10.46 13.29
C ASN A 78 4.39 -9.10 13.85
N GLY A 79 3.33 -8.51 13.26
CA GLY A 79 2.72 -7.27 13.72
C GLY A 79 1.88 -7.38 15.00
N PRO A 80 1.40 -6.25 15.54
CA PRO A 80 0.69 -6.19 16.83
C PRO A 80 -0.75 -6.73 16.79
N PHE A 81 -1.32 -6.94 15.60
CA PHE A 81 -2.66 -7.47 15.40
C PHE A 81 -2.62 -8.82 14.67
N SER A 82 -3.68 -9.60 14.84
CA SER A 82 -4.00 -10.82 14.10
C SER A 82 -5.32 -10.65 13.37
N LEU A 83 -5.43 -11.28 12.20
CA LEU A 83 -6.67 -11.34 11.43
C LEU A 83 -7.68 -12.26 12.15
N SER A 84 -8.76 -11.68 12.69
CA SER A 84 -9.82 -12.43 13.38
C SER A 84 -10.96 -12.84 12.47
N ALA A 85 -11.28 -12.02 11.47
CA ALA A 85 -12.33 -12.31 10.50
C ALA A 85 -12.07 -11.59 9.18
N TRP A 86 -12.53 -12.20 8.08
CA TRP A 86 -12.53 -11.59 6.76
C TRP A 86 -13.75 -12.09 5.99
N ASN A 87 -14.69 -11.18 5.72
CA ASN A 87 -15.73 -11.36 4.73
C ASN A 87 -15.39 -10.44 3.55
N HIS A 88 -15.00 -11.04 2.43
CA HIS A 88 -14.39 -10.33 1.30
C HIS A 88 -15.20 -9.13 0.79
N ASP A 89 -16.53 -9.21 0.85
CA ASP A 89 -17.42 -8.18 0.32
C ASP A 89 -18.04 -7.28 1.39
N ALA A 90 -17.67 -7.47 2.67
CA ALA A 90 -18.31 -6.76 3.78
C ALA A 90 -17.31 -6.13 4.75
N TYR A 91 -16.39 -6.91 5.32
CA TYR A 91 -15.47 -6.40 6.34
C TYR A 91 -14.23 -7.26 6.56
N LEU A 92 -13.21 -6.64 7.12
CA LEU A 92 -12.03 -7.30 7.68
C LEU A 92 -11.85 -6.86 9.13
N GLU A 93 -11.62 -7.80 10.03
CA GLU A 93 -11.41 -7.53 11.45
C GLU A 93 -10.01 -7.95 11.90
N LEU A 94 -9.36 -7.03 12.63
CA LEU A 94 -8.09 -7.25 13.30
C LEU A 94 -8.27 -7.14 14.81
N VAL A 95 -7.71 -8.10 15.55
CA VAL A 95 -7.66 -8.07 17.02
C VAL A 95 -6.22 -8.01 17.50
N ARG A 96 -5.97 -7.23 18.55
CA ARG A 96 -4.62 -7.09 19.12
C ARG A 96 -4.19 -8.42 19.75
N LYS A 97 -2.97 -8.87 19.46
CA LYS A 97 -2.43 -10.16 19.97
C LYS A 97 -2.21 -10.18 21.47
N ALA A 98 -1.80 -9.06 22.06
CA ALA A 98 -1.62 -8.91 23.50
C ALA A 98 -1.78 -7.43 23.91
N PRO A 99 -2.38 -7.14 25.07
CA PRO A 99 -2.36 -5.79 25.64
C PRO A 99 -0.90 -5.37 25.88
N ASP A 100 -0.52 -4.18 25.41
CA ASP A 100 0.80 -3.60 25.71
C ASP A 100 0.72 -2.88 27.06
N PRO A 101 1.39 -3.35 28.12
CA PRO A 101 1.33 -2.72 29.44
C PRO A 101 1.85 -1.27 29.43
N ARG A 102 2.70 -0.91 28.46
CA ARG A 102 3.20 0.47 28.28
C ARG A 102 2.18 1.38 27.61
N HIS A 103 1.17 0.81 26.95
CA HIS A 103 0.14 1.54 26.23
C HIS A 103 -1.25 1.00 26.62
N PRO A 104 -1.72 1.23 27.86
CA PRO A 104 -2.99 0.68 28.35
C PRO A 104 -4.22 1.20 27.59
N ARG A 105 -4.08 2.29 26.82
CA ARG A 105 -5.14 2.85 25.95
C ARG A 105 -5.00 2.41 24.48
N ALA A 106 -4.24 1.36 24.20
CA ALA A 106 -4.04 0.91 22.83
C ALA A 106 -5.32 0.32 22.23
N ILE A 107 -5.55 0.57 20.94
CA ILE A 107 -6.69 0.05 20.18
C ILE A 107 -6.72 -1.48 20.26
N SER A 108 -7.81 -2.06 20.76
CA SER A 108 -7.95 -3.52 20.95
C SER A 108 -8.43 -4.23 19.68
N ARG A 109 -9.27 -3.56 18.89
CA ARG A 109 -9.91 -4.10 17.69
C ARG A 109 -9.99 -3.04 16.60
N ILE A 110 -9.75 -3.44 15.36
CA ILE A 110 -9.93 -2.59 14.17
C ILE A 110 -10.87 -3.33 13.23
N VAL A 111 -11.87 -2.62 12.70
CA VAL A 111 -12.77 -3.14 11.66
C VAL A 111 -12.63 -2.26 10.43
N PHE A 112 -12.28 -2.87 9.32
CA PHE A 112 -12.32 -2.25 8.00
C PHE A 112 -13.63 -2.67 7.34
N LEU A 113 -14.47 -1.70 6.99
CA LEU A 113 -15.71 -1.96 6.25
C LEU A 113 -15.46 -1.77 4.75
N VAL A 114 -15.98 -2.69 3.95
CA VAL A 114 -15.94 -2.61 2.49
C VAL A 114 -17.21 -1.89 2.05
N ILE A 115 -17.10 -0.58 1.81
CA ILE A 115 -18.21 0.27 1.36
C ILE A 115 -17.78 0.92 0.06
N PRO A 116 -18.29 0.50 -1.11
CA PRO A 116 -17.80 1.03 -2.38
C PRO A 116 -18.16 2.51 -2.61
N GLU A 117 -19.30 2.97 -2.12
CA GLU A 117 -19.81 4.31 -2.40
C GLU A 117 -19.26 5.36 -1.42
N PRO A 118 -18.48 6.37 -1.87
CA PRO A 118 -17.87 7.35 -0.97
C PRO A 118 -18.87 8.23 -0.22
N VAL A 119 -20.06 8.43 -0.77
CA VAL A 119 -21.14 9.18 -0.10
C VAL A 119 -21.69 8.39 1.09
N THR A 120 -21.88 7.08 0.92
CA THR A 120 -22.32 6.18 1.98
C THR A 120 -21.29 6.14 3.12
N GLN A 121 -20.00 6.07 2.79
CA GLN A 121 -18.93 6.14 3.79
C GLN A 121 -19.01 7.45 4.60
N LEU A 122 -19.15 8.59 3.93
CA LEU A 122 -19.26 9.89 4.59
C LEU A 122 -20.50 9.98 5.51
N THR A 123 -21.64 9.47 5.07
CA THR A 123 -22.85 9.40 5.90
C THR A 123 -22.62 8.55 7.15
N LEU A 124 -21.96 7.40 7.03
CA LEU A 124 -21.64 6.55 8.17
C LEU A 124 -20.66 7.22 9.14
N PHE A 125 -19.69 7.99 8.63
CA PHE A 125 -18.81 8.81 9.46
C PHE A 125 -19.60 9.87 10.25
N GLU A 126 -20.51 10.62 9.60
CA GLU A 126 -21.38 11.59 10.27
C GLU A 126 -22.29 10.95 11.33
N GLN A 127 -22.64 9.68 11.16
CA GLN A 127 -23.43 8.89 12.12
C GLN A 127 -22.58 8.21 13.21
N HIS A 128 -21.27 8.51 13.29
CA HIS A 128 -20.33 7.87 14.22
C HIS A 128 -20.24 6.34 14.06
N ARG A 129 -20.51 5.83 12.85
CA ARG A 129 -20.35 4.43 12.47
C ARG A 129 -19.00 4.15 11.80
N LEU A 130 -18.26 5.19 11.41
CA LEU A 130 -16.86 5.15 11.00
C LEU A 130 -16.06 6.17 11.82
N ASP A 131 -14.84 5.80 12.21
CA ASP A 131 -13.93 6.66 12.96
C ASP A 131 -13.01 7.50 12.05
N ILE A 132 -12.69 6.97 10.87
CA ILE A 132 -11.76 7.57 9.90
C ILE A 132 -12.31 7.31 8.50
N GLU A 133 -12.39 8.36 7.68
CA GLU A 133 -12.74 8.25 6.27
C GLU A 133 -12.19 9.43 5.46
N GLY A 134 -11.99 9.22 4.16
CA GLY A 134 -11.70 10.28 3.19
C GLY A 134 -12.94 11.10 2.86
N ILE A 135 -12.74 12.38 2.53
CA ILE A 135 -13.84 13.25 2.09
C ILE A 135 -13.84 13.28 0.56
N PRO A 136 -14.95 12.93 -0.11
CA PRO A 136 -15.06 13.09 -1.55
C PRO A 136 -14.81 14.55 -1.95
N SER A 137 -14.10 14.78 -3.05
CA SER A 137 -13.63 16.11 -3.44
C SER A 137 -14.75 17.16 -3.51
N PHE A 138 -15.93 16.76 -3.99
CA PHE A 138 -17.10 17.63 -4.10
C PHE A 138 -17.75 18.00 -2.76
N TYR A 139 -17.45 17.30 -1.66
CA TYR A 139 -17.94 17.62 -0.32
C TYR A 139 -16.93 18.40 0.54
N ILE A 140 -15.69 18.55 0.10
CA ILE A 140 -14.64 19.12 0.94
C ILE A 140 -14.93 20.54 1.46
N SER A 141 -15.64 21.35 0.68
CA SER A 141 -15.99 22.72 1.03
C SER A 141 -16.88 22.76 2.28
N LYS A 142 -17.77 21.76 2.44
CA LYS A 142 -18.61 21.57 3.63
C LYS A 142 -17.77 21.34 4.89
N TYR A 143 -16.64 20.64 4.77
CA TYR A 143 -15.77 20.27 5.89
C TYR A 143 -14.52 21.13 6.04
N ALA A 144 -14.34 22.15 5.19
CA ALA A 144 -13.10 22.93 5.12
C ALA A 144 -12.73 23.61 6.46
N LYS A 145 -13.74 23.94 7.29
CA LYS A 145 -13.58 24.54 8.62
C LYS A 145 -13.74 23.53 9.77
N SER A 146 -13.96 22.25 9.47
CA SER A 146 -14.14 21.23 10.50
C SER A 146 -12.83 20.98 11.25
N PRO A 147 -12.83 20.94 12.59
CA PRO A 147 -11.63 20.58 13.36
C PRO A 147 -11.24 19.10 13.18
N MET A 148 -12.14 18.28 12.62
CA MET A 148 -11.89 16.88 12.31
C MET A 148 -11.13 16.69 10.99
N LEU A 149 -11.13 17.70 10.11
CA LEU A 149 -10.45 17.62 8.83
C LEU A 149 -8.93 17.64 9.04
N ARG A 150 -8.26 16.56 8.60
CA ARG A 150 -6.80 16.50 8.51
C ARG A 150 -6.39 16.43 7.04
N ARG A 151 -5.52 17.34 6.62
CA ARG A 151 -4.91 17.33 5.29
C ARG A 151 -3.51 16.75 5.42
N ILE A 152 -3.27 15.62 4.79
CA ILE A 152 -2.00 14.89 4.85
C ILE A 152 -1.37 14.94 3.46
N PRO A 153 -0.30 15.73 3.26
CA PRO A 153 0.43 15.71 1.99
C PRO A 153 0.98 14.31 1.71
N GLN A 154 0.81 13.84 0.48
CA GLN A 154 1.32 12.54 0.05
C GLN A 154 2.36 12.72 -1.05
N LEU A 155 3.46 11.97 -0.97
CA LEU A 155 4.42 11.84 -2.06
C LEU A 155 3.84 10.85 -3.10
N SER A 156 2.84 11.31 -3.84
CA SER A 156 2.08 10.52 -4.82
C SER A 156 1.82 11.33 -6.08
N THR A 157 1.62 10.65 -7.20
CA THR A 157 1.28 11.27 -8.49
C THR A 157 0.18 10.47 -9.16
N LEU A 158 -0.91 11.13 -9.53
CA LEU A 158 -1.94 10.55 -10.36
C LEU A 158 -1.54 10.71 -11.84
N TYR A 159 -1.62 9.62 -12.60
CA TYR A 159 -1.30 9.63 -14.03
C TYR A 159 -2.24 8.70 -14.81
N TYR A 160 -2.46 9.02 -16.07
CA TYR A 160 -3.10 8.11 -17.02
C TYR A 160 -2.02 7.28 -17.71
N SER A 161 -2.11 5.96 -17.58
CA SER A 161 -1.25 5.04 -18.34
C SER A 161 -1.83 4.78 -19.73
N MET A 162 -0.96 4.60 -20.71
CA MET A 162 -1.33 4.28 -22.09
C MET A 162 -0.71 2.93 -22.47
N ASN A 163 -1.51 2.03 -23.03
CA ASN A 163 -1.01 0.73 -23.47
C ASN A 163 -0.23 0.90 -24.79
N LEU A 164 1.10 0.93 -24.70
CA LEU A 164 1.99 1.16 -25.84
C LEU A 164 1.99 0.01 -26.86
N ALA A 165 1.46 -1.16 -26.50
CA ALA A 165 1.40 -2.32 -27.38
C ALA A 165 0.13 -2.35 -28.26
N ARG A 166 -0.75 -1.35 -28.14
CA ARG A 166 -2.02 -1.30 -28.89
C ARG A 166 -2.20 0.05 -29.59
N PRO A 167 -2.60 0.06 -30.87
CA PRO A 167 -3.07 1.28 -31.51
C PRO A 167 -4.24 1.93 -30.75
N PRO A 168 -4.36 3.27 -30.72
CA PRO A 168 -3.47 4.24 -31.37
C PRO A 168 -2.30 4.70 -30.46
N PHE A 169 -2.12 4.08 -29.29
CA PHE A 169 -1.14 4.52 -28.29
C PHE A 169 0.27 3.98 -28.53
N ASP A 170 0.47 3.11 -29.51
CA ASP A 170 1.76 2.75 -30.08
C ASP A 170 2.45 3.97 -30.75
N ASN A 171 1.67 4.90 -31.32
CA ASN A 171 2.17 6.13 -31.92
C ASN A 171 2.48 7.23 -30.87
N ILE A 172 3.75 7.68 -30.81
CA ILE A 172 4.19 8.74 -29.89
C ILE A 172 3.50 10.08 -30.11
N HIS A 173 3.12 10.43 -31.33
CA HIS A 173 2.44 11.68 -31.65
C HIS A 173 1.02 11.71 -31.07
N VAL A 174 0.33 10.57 -31.10
CA VAL A 174 -0.99 10.41 -30.46
C VAL A 174 -0.86 10.60 -28.96
N ARG A 175 0.10 9.94 -28.30
CA ARG A 175 0.33 10.10 -26.86
C ARG A 175 0.61 11.56 -26.47
N ARG A 176 1.44 12.26 -27.25
CA ARG A 176 1.72 13.69 -27.06
C ARG A 176 0.46 14.54 -27.23
N ALA A 177 -0.35 14.28 -28.27
CA ALA A 177 -1.61 14.98 -28.48
C ALA A 177 -2.56 14.81 -27.28
N PHE A 178 -2.73 13.58 -26.77
CA PHE A 178 -3.50 13.33 -25.54
C PHE A 178 -2.93 14.09 -24.33
N ALA A 179 -1.61 14.05 -24.13
CA ALA A 179 -0.98 14.74 -22.99
C ALA A 179 -1.10 16.27 -23.05
N LEU A 180 -1.22 16.85 -24.25
CA LEU A 180 -1.43 18.29 -24.48
C LEU A 180 -2.91 18.68 -24.42
N ALA A 181 -3.82 17.77 -24.77
CA ALA A 181 -5.27 18.01 -24.72
C ALA A 181 -5.84 18.04 -23.29
N VAL A 182 -5.10 17.53 -22.30
CA VAL A 182 -5.52 17.53 -20.90
C VAL A 182 -5.24 18.88 -20.24
N ASP A 183 -6.31 19.60 -19.90
CA ASP A 183 -6.25 20.82 -19.09
C ASP A 183 -6.00 20.49 -17.61
N ARG A 184 -4.72 20.37 -17.24
CA ARG A 184 -4.29 20.05 -15.87
C ARG A 184 -4.76 21.09 -14.85
N ALA A 185 -4.79 22.37 -15.20
CA ALA A 185 -5.21 23.44 -14.30
C ALA A 185 -6.71 23.41 -14.02
N ARG A 186 -7.53 23.00 -15.01
CA ARG A 186 -8.95 22.73 -14.78
C ARG A 186 -9.15 21.49 -13.92
N LEU A 187 -8.41 20.40 -14.16
CA LEU A 187 -8.48 19.21 -13.31
C LEU A 187 -8.08 19.55 -11.87
N GLU A 188 -7.00 20.32 -11.68
CA GLU A 188 -6.61 20.84 -10.37
C GLU A 188 -7.74 21.63 -9.71
N ARG A 189 -8.41 22.56 -10.38
CA ARG A 189 -9.54 23.28 -9.75
C ARG A 189 -10.70 22.35 -9.36
N ILE A 190 -11.00 21.35 -10.18
CA ILE A 190 -12.05 20.37 -9.91
C ILE A 190 -11.69 19.48 -8.71
N PHE A 191 -10.45 18.99 -8.64
CA PHE A 191 -10.01 18.04 -7.61
C PHE A 191 -9.43 18.71 -6.34
N LEU A 192 -8.77 19.86 -6.48
CA LEU A 192 -7.97 20.57 -5.46
C LEU A 192 -8.67 21.80 -4.89
N SER A 193 -9.93 22.08 -5.22
CA SER A 193 -10.80 22.84 -4.29
C SER A 193 -10.88 22.19 -2.88
N ALA A 194 -10.31 20.98 -2.74
CA ALA A 194 -10.16 20.18 -1.54
C ALA A 194 -8.82 20.24 -0.77
N LEU A 195 -7.73 20.71 -1.37
CA LEU A 195 -6.37 20.63 -0.78
C LEU A 195 -5.65 21.97 -0.99
N PRO A 196 -4.82 22.46 -0.05
CA PRO A 196 -3.91 23.55 -0.40
C PRO A 196 -3.01 23.00 -1.51
N SER A 197 -2.98 23.68 -2.65
CA SER A 197 -2.01 23.38 -3.68
C SER A 197 -0.63 23.49 -3.05
N LEU A 198 0.14 22.41 -3.06
CA LEU A 198 1.58 22.58 -3.14
C LEU A 198 1.78 23.09 -4.55
N ALA A 199 1.98 24.40 -4.68
CA ALA A 199 2.55 24.99 -5.88
C ALA A 199 3.75 24.12 -6.26
N SER A 200 3.61 23.35 -7.32
CA SER A 200 4.62 22.42 -7.79
C SER A 200 5.86 23.18 -8.24
N PHE A 201 7.02 22.57 -7.96
CA PHE A 201 8.28 22.84 -8.64
C PHE A 201 8.13 22.84 -10.16
#